data_AF-A0A9W8GYG0-F1
#
_entry.id   AF-A0A9W8GYG0-F1
#
_cell.length_a   1.000
_cell.length_b   1.000
_cell.length_c   1.000
_cell.angle_alpha   90.00
_cell.angle_beta   90.00
_cell.angle_gamma   90.00
#
_symmetry.space_group_name_H-M   'P 1'
#
loop_
_entity.id
_entity.type
_entity.pdbx_description
1 polymer ?
#
loop_
_entity_poly.entity_id
_entity_poly.type
_entity_poly.pdbx_seq_one_letter_code
_entity_poly.pdbx_strand_id
1 'polypeptide(L)'
;MGEGAVVKDYYFSTVRCQADRVFGRYTRCFLTTDVIPMGVVSATNPLILTVVIKDSWALSKRNAADDARDEVRSLIKIKEGLFEKAAELDIIIPEIVASGRVSFLRNDDWVEDNTDTLYGLGKADDPSFRAHCRIVMSPIGEPLRSTKSVAEFVTVIGDDGIARGMLIDIDYAIDLDQEEQDKRTEMTGTEPYIRINNLSESDVERTSLDDWESIPCLICWFATLGTISGKRREYKELAKFPIADWRHESTASMLTAKQSAFNDFESFRDIIVNNFKPEGDKGDEGRLIKKLAVYLHKHLFQTPDITPDYCGPA
;
A
#
# COMPACT_ATOMS: atom_id res chain seq x y z
N MET A 1 -20.11 -12.40 -33.23
CA MET A 1 -21.02 -11.45 -32.57
C MET A 1 -20.67 -11.48 -31.10
N GLY A 2 -19.86 -10.53 -30.64
CA GLY A 2 -19.46 -10.47 -29.23
C GLY A 2 -20.64 -10.03 -28.39
N GLU A 3 -20.85 -10.68 -27.24
CA GLU A 3 -21.77 -10.21 -26.21
C GLU A 3 -21.53 -8.71 -25.98
N GLY A 4 -22.59 -7.91 -26.06
CA GLY A 4 -22.49 -6.47 -25.86
C GLY A 4 -21.87 -6.20 -24.49
N ALA A 5 -20.76 -5.47 -24.47
CA ALA A 5 -20.10 -5.10 -23.22
C ALA A 5 -21.14 -4.48 -22.29
N VAL A 6 -21.37 -5.10 -21.14
CA VAL A 6 -22.31 -4.60 -20.14
C VAL A 6 -21.73 -3.32 -19.57
N VAL A 7 -22.34 -2.19 -19.91
CA VAL A 7 -22.00 -0.90 -19.32
C VAL A 7 -22.55 -0.87 -17.90
N LYS A 8 -21.68 -0.59 -16.93
CA LYS A 8 -22.04 -0.46 -15.52
C LYS A 8 -21.62 0.89 -15.00
N ASP A 9 -22.58 1.63 -14.45
CA ASP A 9 -22.36 2.96 -13.89
C ASP A 9 -22.03 2.86 -12.40
N TYR A 10 -21.10 3.71 -11.95
CA TYR A 10 -20.69 3.81 -10.56
C TYR A 10 -20.79 5.25 -10.06
N TYR A 11 -21.39 5.43 -8.89
CA TYR A 11 -21.64 6.72 -8.28
C TYR A 11 -20.77 6.92 -7.03
N PHE A 12 -20.18 8.10 -6.88
CA PHE A 12 -19.33 8.45 -5.75
C PHE A 12 -19.56 9.91 -5.33
N SER A 13 -19.27 10.22 -4.07
CA SER A 13 -19.42 11.58 -3.52
C SER A 13 -18.09 12.24 -3.16
N THR A 14 -17.05 11.43 -2.90
CA THR A 14 -15.74 11.93 -2.45
C THR A 14 -14.61 11.03 -2.95
N VAL A 15 -13.49 11.62 -3.35
CA VAL A 15 -12.22 10.92 -3.54
C VAL A 15 -11.63 10.60 -2.16
N ARG A 16 -11.24 9.34 -1.90
CA ARG A 16 -10.72 8.93 -0.58
C ARG A 16 -9.21 9.05 -0.44
N CYS A 17 -8.48 8.73 -1.50
CA CYS A 17 -7.03 8.82 -1.53
C CYS A 17 -6.59 9.36 -2.88
N GLN A 18 -5.56 10.21 -2.87
CA GLN A 18 -4.93 10.76 -4.06
C GLN A 18 -3.42 10.83 -3.84
N ALA A 19 -2.67 10.16 -4.70
CA ALA A 19 -1.23 10.33 -4.84
C ALA A 19 -0.95 11.08 -6.17
N ASP A 20 -0.24 12.20 -6.12
CA ASP A 20 0.15 13.03 -7.28
C ASP A 20 1.62 12.72 -7.67
N ARG A 21 2.18 12.83 -8.90
CA ARG A 21 1.99 13.63 -10.12
C ARG A 21 2.55 13.00 -11.42
N VAL A 22 1.77 12.96 -12.51
CA VAL A 22 1.89 13.92 -13.63
C VAL A 22 0.49 14.53 -13.81
N PHE A 23 0.36 15.85 -13.92
CA PHE A 23 -0.94 16.56 -13.86
C PHE A 23 -1.84 16.26 -12.64
N GLY A 24 -1.26 15.86 -11.50
CA GLY A 24 -2.03 15.52 -10.29
C GLY A 24 -2.69 14.14 -10.33
N ARG A 25 -2.11 13.18 -11.08
CA ARG A 25 -2.61 11.80 -11.16
C ARG A 25 -1.44 10.81 -11.11
N TYR A 26 -1.32 10.04 -10.02
CA TYR A 26 -0.62 8.75 -10.03
C TYR A 26 -1.55 7.62 -9.62
N THR A 27 -2.28 7.76 -8.53
CA THR A 27 -3.33 6.82 -8.13
C THR A 27 -4.45 7.58 -7.42
N ARG A 28 -5.70 7.26 -7.75
CA ARG A 28 -6.92 7.75 -7.09
C ARG A 28 -7.73 6.55 -6.63
N CYS A 29 -8.31 6.66 -5.45
CA CYS A 29 -9.25 5.67 -4.93
C CYS A 29 -10.60 6.32 -4.67
N PHE A 30 -11.64 5.72 -5.25
CA PHE A 30 -13.02 6.09 -5.05
C PHE A 30 -13.73 4.97 -4.28
N LEU A 31 -14.50 5.33 -3.26
CA LEU A 31 -15.51 4.42 -2.75
C LEU A 31 -16.80 4.74 -3.48
N THR A 32 -17.39 3.74 -4.11
CA THR A 32 -18.50 3.94 -5.03
C THR A 32 -19.62 2.94 -4.76
N THR A 33 -20.74 3.17 -5.43
CA THR A 33 -21.88 2.27 -5.46
C THR A 33 -22.35 2.12 -6.89
N ASP A 34 -22.81 0.93 -7.26
CA ASP A 34 -23.49 0.65 -8.52
C ASP A 34 -25.01 0.89 -8.41
N VAL A 35 -25.49 1.33 -7.25
CA VAL A 35 -26.89 1.69 -7.02
C VAL A 35 -27.10 3.17 -7.33
N ILE A 36 -28.08 3.46 -8.21
CA ILE A 36 -28.46 4.83 -8.55
C ILE A 36 -28.89 5.58 -7.27
N PRO A 37 -28.25 6.72 -6.92
CA PRO A 37 -28.61 7.48 -5.74
C PRO A 37 -30.03 8.07 -5.89
N MET A 38 -30.94 7.64 -5.02
CA MET A 38 -32.29 8.18 -4.97
C MET A 38 -32.31 9.46 -4.12
N GLY A 39 -32.16 10.62 -4.76
CA GLY A 39 -32.21 11.93 -4.12
C GLY A 39 -30.84 12.57 -3.87
N VAL A 40 -30.83 13.69 -3.11
CA VAL A 40 -29.60 14.45 -2.85
C VAL A 40 -28.74 13.72 -1.83
N VAL A 41 -27.47 13.45 -2.19
CA VAL A 41 -26.48 12.87 -1.29
C VAL A 41 -26.10 13.88 -0.21
N SER A 42 -26.20 13.50 1.05
CA SER A 42 -25.91 14.36 2.20
C SER A 42 -25.39 13.56 3.39
N ALA A 43 -25.02 14.23 4.48
CA ALA A 43 -24.63 13.55 5.73
C ALA A 43 -25.77 12.70 6.35
N THR A 44 -27.03 13.08 6.12
CA THR A 44 -28.21 12.36 6.60
C THR A 44 -28.75 11.35 5.59
N ASN A 45 -28.26 11.38 4.35
CA ASN A 45 -28.56 10.44 3.27
C ASN A 45 -27.27 10.09 2.50
N PRO A 46 -26.32 9.36 3.13
CA PRO A 46 -25.06 9.01 2.50
C PRO A 46 -25.24 7.90 1.46
N LEU A 47 -24.30 7.80 0.52
CA LEU A 47 -24.21 6.64 -0.37
C LEU A 47 -23.90 5.38 0.42
N ILE A 48 -24.56 4.27 0.07
CA ILE A 48 -24.20 2.93 0.55
C ILE A 48 -23.12 2.41 -0.40
N LEU A 49 -21.87 2.48 0.06
CA LEU A 49 -20.70 2.15 -0.72
C LEU A 49 -20.55 0.62 -0.77
N THR A 50 -20.40 0.06 -1.97
CA THR A 50 -20.34 -1.40 -2.19
C THR A 50 -19.05 -1.84 -2.86
N VAL A 51 -18.39 -0.92 -3.59
CA VAL A 51 -17.17 -1.20 -4.34
C VAL A 51 -16.14 -0.09 -4.16
N VAL A 52 -14.89 -0.44 -4.39
CA VAL A 52 -13.76 0.49 -4.44
C VAL A 52 -13.20 0.49 -5.86
N ILE A 53 -13.01 1.68 -6.41
CA ILE A 53 -12.39 1.87 -7.71
C ILE A 53 -11.01 2.47 -7.49
N LYS A 54 -9.98 1.70 -7.83
CA LYS A 54 -8.62 2.20 -8.01
C LYS A 54 -8.47 2.66 -9.45
N ASP A 55 -7.96 3.87 -9.64
CA ASP A 55 -7.72 4.52 -10.92
C ASP A 55 -6.28 5.04 -10.90
N SER A 56 -5.38 4.37 -11.61
CA SER A 56 -3.94 4.63 -11.55
C SER A 56 -3.31 4.84 -12.93
N TRP A 57 -2.16 5.52 -12.93
CA TRP A 57 -1.25 5.67 -14.06
C TRP A 57 0.02 4.88 -13.77
N ALA A 58 -0.09 3.56 -13.93
CA ALA A 58 0.97 2.63 -13.60
C ALA A 58 2.08 2.65 -14.65
N LEU A 59 3.33 2.46 -14.21
CA LEU A 59 4.43 2.14 -15.12
C LEU A 59 4.10 0.81 -15.78
N SER A 60 4.16 0.78 -17.10
CA SER A 60 3.66 -0.37 -17.85
C SER A 60 4.54 -0.65 -19.07
N LYS A 61 4.37 -1.81 -19.70
CA LYS A 61 4.91 -2.05 -21.04
C LYS A 61 3.88 -1.66 -22.09
N ARG A 62 4.29 -1.27 -23.30
CA ARG A 62 3.33 -0.95 -24.37
C ARG A 62 2.41 -2.12 -24.68
N ASN A 63 2.97 -3.32 -24.80
CA ASN A 63 2.19 -4.55 -24.89
C ASN A 63 1.80 -5.04 -23.48
N ALA A 64 0.49 -5.09 -23.19
CA ALA A 64 -0.03 -5.54 -21.90
C ALA A 64 0.30 -7.01 -21.61
N ALA A 65 0.39 -7.86 -22.65
CA ALA A 65 0.70 -9.28 -22.46
C ALA A 65 2.09 -9.50 -21.84
N ASP A 66 3.03 -8.63 -22.18
CA ASP A 66 4.45 -8.72 -21.77
C ASP A 66 4.72 -8.02 -20.43
N ASP A 67 3.72 -7.38 -19.84
CA ASP A 67 3.87 -6.60 -18.62
C ASP A 67 3.84 -7.51 -17.39
N ALA A 68 5.00 -7.69 -16.77
CA ALA A 68 5.14 -8.46 -15.53
C ALA A 68 4.56 -7.73 -14.31
N ARG A 69 4.34 -6.42 -14.40
CA ARG A 69 3.80 -5.57 -13.31
C ARG A 69 2.28 -5.39 -13.42
N ASP A 70 1.61 -6.30 -14.12
CA ASP A 70 0.16 -6.28 -14.24
C ASP A 70 -0.49 -6.57 -12.87
N GLU A 71 -0.91 -5.51 -12.18
CA GLU A 71 -1.57 -5.59 -10.86
C GLU A 71 -2.77 -6.54 -10.86
N VAL A 72 -3.53 -6.61 -11.97
CA VAL A 72 -4.67 -7.53 -12.08
C VAL A 72 -4.19 -8.97 -12.03
N ARG A 73 -3.13 -9.28 -12.78
CA ARG A 73 -2.53 -10.62 -12.79
C ARG A 73 -1.99 -10.98 -11.41
N SER A 74 -1.31 -10.06 -10.75
CA SER A 74 -0.80 -10.25 -9.38
C SER A 74 -1.94 -10.51 -8.38
N LEU A 75 -3.01 -9.71 -8.44
CA LEU A 75 -4.18 -9.90 -7.57
C LEU A 75 -4.89 -11.23 -7.84
N ILE A 76 -4.96 -11.69 -9.08
CA ILE A 76 -5.49 -13.02 -9.42
C ILE A 76 -4.60 -14.11 -8.82
N LYS A 77 -3.27 -14.04 -8.99
CA LYS A 77 -2.32 -15.02 -8.40
C LYS A 77 -2.45 -15.07 -6.87
N ILE A 78 -2.50 -13.90 -6.22
CA ILE A 78 -2.70 -13.79 -4.77
C ILE A 78 -4.04 -14.41 -4.37
N LYS A 79 -5.12 -14.07 -5.07
CA LYS A 79 -6.45 -14.64 -4.83
C LYS A 79 -6.43 -16.16 -4.94
N GLU A 80 -5.84 -16.72 -6.00
CA GLU A 80 -5.76 -18.16 -6.21
C GLU A 80 -4.95 -18.86 -5.10
N GLY A 81 -3.79 -18.29 -4.73
CA GLY A 81 -2.95 -18.83 -3.66
C GLY A 81 -3.59 -18.73 -2.27
N LEU A 82 -4.40 -17.69 -2.02
CA LEU A 82 -5.16 -17.54 -0.79
C LEU A 82 -6.46 -18.35 -0.80
N PHE A 83 -7.06 -18.62 -1.97
CA PHE A 83 -8.35 -19.30 -2.08
C PHE A 83 -8.34 -20.68 -1.42
N GLU A 84 -7.25 -21.43 -1.58
CA GLU A 84 -7.07 -22.73 -0.94
C GLU A 84 -7.09 -22.64 0.60
N LYS A 85 -6.65 -21.52 1.16
CA LYS A 85 -6.59 -21.27 2.60
C LYS A 85 -7.76 -20.43 3.12
N ALA A 86 -8.53 -19.79 2.23
CA ALA A 86 -9.55 -18.81 2.58
C ALA A 86 -10.64 -19.40 3.47
N ALA A 87 -11.07 -20.63 3.16
CA ALA A 87 -12.08 -21.34 3.95
C ALA A 87 -11.56 -21.74 5.35
N GLU A 88 -10.26 -22.01 5.49
CA GLU A 88 -9.63 -22.36 6.76
C GLU A 88 -9.36 -21.13 7.64
N LEU A 89 -9.06 -20.01 6.99
CA LEU A 89 -8.66 -18.76 7.63
C LEU A 89 -9.84 -17.78 7.80
N ASP A 90 -11.05 -18.13 7.35
CA ASP A 90 -12.27 -17.30 7.35
C ASP A 90 -12.10 -15.96 6.58
N ILE A 91 -11.10 -15.85 5.67
CA ILE A 91 -10.74 -14.57 5.04
C ILE A 91 -11.71 -14.20 3.91
N ILE A 92 -12.16 -12.95 3.92
CA ILE A 92 -12.86 -12.36 2.78
C ILE A 92 -11.82 -11.87 1.77
N ILE A 93 -11.70 -12.58 0.65
CA ILE A 93 -10.83 -12.19 -0.46
C ILE A 93 -11.58 -11.18 -1.36
N PRO A 94 -10.98 -10.01 -1.66
CA PRO A 94 -11.56 -9.09 -2.63
C PRO A 94 -11.77 -9.75 -4.00
N GLU A 95 -12.96 -9.57 -4.55
CA GLU A 95 -13.31 -9.89 -5.91
C GLU A 95 -12.99 -8.71 -6.83
N ILE A 96 -12.27 -8.98 -7.93
CA ILE A 96 -12.11 -8.05 -9.04
C ILE A 96 -13.39 -8.10 -9.88
N VAL A 97 -14.21 -7.06 -9.77
CA VAL A 97 -15.48 -6.93 -10.51
C VAL A 97 -15.24 -6.54 -11.96
N ALA A 98 -14.26 -5.67 -12.20
CA ALA A 98 -13.84 -5.24 -13.52
C ALA A 98 -12.43 -4.66 -13.45
N SER A 99 -11.64 -4.82 -14.51
CA SER A 99 -10.30 -4.24 -14.58
C SER A 99 -9.81 -4.06 -16.02
N GLY A 100 -8.84 -3.17 -16.21
CA GLY A 100 -8.11 -3.08 -17.48
C GLY A 100 -7.56 -1.68 -17.76
N ARG A 101 -6.93 -1.54 -18.93
CA ARG A 101 -6.49 -0.27 -19.48
C ARG A 101 -7.67 0.56 -19.94
N VAL A 102 -7.64 1.84 -19.61
CA VAL A 102 -8.69 2.79 -19.97
C VAL A 102 -8.49 3.19 -21.42
N SER A 103 -9.58 3.14 -22.20
CA SER A 103 -9.63 3.69 -23.56
C SER A 103 -10.73 4.75 -23.64
N PHE A 104 -10.57 5.71 -24.52
CA PHE A 104 -11.59 6.72 -24.82
C PHE A 104 -11.76 6.87 -26.33
N LEU A 105 -12.95 7.30 -26.74
CA LEU A 105 -13.26 7.54 -28.14
C LEU A 105 -12.62 8.87 -28.58
N ARG A 106 -11.79 8.82 -29.63
CA ARG A 106 -11.16 9.97 -30.27
C ARG A 106 -11.25 9.81 -31.78
N ASN A 107 -11.95 10.72 -32.46
CA ASN A 107 -12.16 10.69 -33.91
C ASN A 107 -12.74 9.33 -34.39
N ASP A 108 -13.79 8.85 -33.72
CA ASP A 108 -14.46 7.56 -33.99
C ASP A 108 -13.63 6.28 -33.73
N ASP A 109 -12.37 6.42 -33.32
CA ASP A 109 -11.50 5.32 -32.91
C ASP A 109 -11.37 5.25 -31.39
N TRP A 110 -11.37 4.04 -30.83
CA TRP A 110 -11.00 3.82 -29.44
C TRP A 110 -9.48 3.88 -29.31
N VAL A 111 -9.00 4.82 -28.50
CA VAL A 111 -7.58 5.00 -28.24
C VAL A 111 -7.33 4.79 -26.75
N GLU A 112 -6.28 4.04 -26.43
CA GLU A 112 -5.84 3.85 -25.05
C GLU A 112 -5.37 5.19 -24.44
N ASP A 113 -5.78 5.43 -23.20
CA ASP A 113 -5.30 6.53 -22.38
C ASP A 113 -3.94 6.16 -21.78
N ASN A 114 -2.89 6.68 -22.40
CA ASN A 114 -1.51 6.41 -22.03
C ASN A 114 -0.61 7.60 -22.37
N THR A 115 0.65 7.55 -21.94
CA THR A 115 1.61 8.65 -22.14
C THR A 115 1.88 8.94 -23.62
N ASP A 116 1.89 7.93 -24.49
CA ASP A 116 2.13 8.12 -25.92
C ASP A 116 0.97 8.90 -26.56
N THR A 117 -0.28 8.53 -26.23
CA THR A 117 -1.50 9.21 -26.71
C THR A 117 -1.58 10.66 -26.23
N LEU A 118 -1.15 10.92 -24.99
CA LEU A 118 -1.20 12.26 -24.38
C LEU A 118 -0.11 13.20 -24.90
N TYR A 119 1.12 12.70 -25.05
CA TYR A 119 2.29 13.54 -25.35
C TYR A 119 2.83 13.38 -26.77
N GLY A 120 2.31 12.43 -27.56
CA GLY A 120 2.83 12.11 -28.89
C GLY A 120 4.25 11.55 -28.86
N LEU A 121 4.67 10.97 -27.73
CA LEU A 121 6.00 10.40 -27.50
C LEU A 121 6.11 9.03 -28.16
N GLY A 122 5.99 8.98 -29.48
CA GLY A 122 6.08 7.74 -30.28
C GLY A 122 7.47 7.12 -30.35
N LYS A 123 8.27 7.15 -29.26
CA LYS A 123 9.57 6.49 -29.22
C LYS A 123 9.41 5.09 -28.64
N ALA A 124 9.85 4.09 -29.39
CA ALA A 124 10.06 2.75 -28.87
C ALA A 124 11.03 2.84 -27.66
N ASP A 125 10.68 2.13 -26.58
CA ASP A 125 11.49 1.94 -25.37
C ASP A 125 11.74 3.17 -24.47
N ASP A 126 10.75 4.05 -24.32
CA ASP A 126 10.74 4.99 -23.19
C ASP A 126 10.47 4.26 -21.86
N PRO A 127 11.41 4.24 -20.88
CA PRO A 127 11.22 3.62 -19.57
C PRO A 127 10.16 4.34 -18.71
N SER A 128 9.69 5.50 -19.14
CA SER A 128 8.64 6.28 -18.47
C SER A 128 7.22 6.02 -18.99
N PHE A 129 7.03 5.03 -19.88
CA PHE A 129 5.70 4.69 -20.39
C PHE A 129 4.73 4.34 -19.26
N ARG A 130 3.58 5.01 -19.25
CA ARG A 130 2.50 4.74 -18.29
C ARG A 130 1.19 4.52 -19.03
N ALA A 131 0.47 3.50 -18.58
CA ALA A 131 -0.89 3.23 -19.02
C ALA A 131 -1.86 3.62 -17.90
N HIS A 132 -2.99 4.23 -18.27
CA HIS A 132 -4.08 4.46 -17.35
C HIS A 132 -4.83 3.14 -17.14
N CYS A 133 -4.86 2.67 -15.90
CA CYS A 133 -5.53 1.44 -15.50
C CYS A 133 -6.66 1.74 -14.50
N ARG A 134 -7.70 0.91 -14.52
CA ARG A 134 -8.76 0.94 -13.52
C ARG A 134 -9.02 -0.47 -13.01
N ILE A 135 -9.21 -0.60 -11.71
CA ILE A 135 -9.62 -1.84 -11.04
C ILE A 135 -10.81 -1.52 -10.14
N VAL A 136 -11.88 -2.29 -10.29
CA VAL A 136 -13.07 -2.25 -9.46
C VAL A 136 -13.07 -3.50 -8.58
N MET A 137 -13.11 -3.30 -7.27
CA MET A 137 -13.04 -4.39 -6.29
C MET A 137 -14.21 -4.35 -5.30
N SER A 138 -14.57 -5.52 -4.78
CA SER A 138 -15.62 -5.76 -3.77
C SER A 138 -15.19 -6.86 -2.81
N PRO A 139 -15.58 -6.88 -1.52
CA PRO A 139 -16.29 -5.82 -0.83
C PRO A 139 -15.32 -4.69 -0.41
N ILE A 140 -15.88 -3.56 0.03
CA ILE A 140 -15.10 -2.52 0.69
C ILE A 140 -14.75 -3.01 2.10
N GLY A 141 -13.46 -2.95 2.47
CA GLY A 141 -13.02 -3.25 3.84
C GLY A 141 -13.51 -2.21 4.86
N GLU A 142 -13.70 -2.64 6.10
CA GLU A 142 -14.14 -1.75 7.19
C GLU A 142 -13.03 -0.79 7.65
N PRO A 143 -13.35 0.50 7.91
CA PRO A 143 -12.38 1.43 8.49
C PRO A 143 -11.93 0.99 9.88
N LEU A 144 -10.63 1.09 10.15
CA LEU A 144 -10.08 0.85 11.48
C LEU A 144 -10.51 1.93 12.48
N ARG A 145 -11.43 1.57 13.37
CA ARG A 145 -11.96 2.50 14.40
C ARG A 145 -11.16 2.43 15.71
N SER A 146 -10.84 1.22 16.19
CA SER A 146 -9.98 0.95 17.34
C SER A 146 -9.58 -0.54 17.35
N THR A 147 -8.57 -0.90 18.14
CA THR A 147 -8.18 -2.31 18.36
C THR A 147 -8.07 -2.59 19.86
N LYS A 148 -8.69 -3.67 20.33
CA LYS A 148 -8.74 -4.03 21.76
C LYS A 148 -7.63 -4.98 22.18
N SER A 149 -6.88 -5.54 21.23
CA SER A 149 -5.75 -6.44 21.49
C SER A 149 -4.69 -6.36 20.40
N VAL A 150 -3.47 -6.82 20.71
CA VAL A 150 -2.40 -7.00 19.70
C VAL A 150 -2.84 -8.01 18.65
N ALA A 151 -3.52 -9.09 19.06
CA ALA A 151 -4.08 -10.05 18.13
C ALA A 151 -5.01 -9.34 17.16
N GLU A 152 -6.03 -8.61 17.64
CA GLU A 152 -6.96 -7.85 16.80
C GLU A 152 -6.28 -6.79 15.90
N PHE A 153 -5.16 -6.21 16.31
CA PHE A 153 -4.41 -5.30 15.45
C PHE A 153 -3.57 -6.05 14.39
N VAL A 154 -3.02 -7.22 14.75
CA VAL A 154 -2.31 -8.11 13.82
C VAL A 154 -3.28 -8.74 12.82
N THR A 155 -4.39 -9.32 13.29
CA THR A 155 -5.66 -9.63 12.59
C THR A 155 -6.04 -8.60 11.53
N VAL A 156 -6.07 -7.33 11.94
CA VAL A 156 -6.39 -6.21 11.05
C VAL A 156 -5.37 -6.06 9.92
N ILE A 157 -4.10 -6.33 10.23
CA ILE A 157 -2.97 -6.22 9.30
C ILE A 157 -2.75 -7.54 8.54
N GLY A 158 -3.32 -8.66 8.99
CA GLY A 158 -3.12 -9.99 8.43
C GLY A 158 -4.24 -10.98 8.78
N ASP A 159 -4.83 -11.55 7.73
CA ASP A 159 -5.31 -12.92 7.52
C ASP A 159 -6.04 -13.70 8.63
N ASP A 160 -6.69 -13.05 9.61
CA ASP A 160 -7.46 -13.77 10.64
C ASP A 160 -8.98 -13.87 10.38
N GLY A 161 -9.40 -13.66 9.14
CA GLY A 161 -10.75 -14.04 8.75
C GLY A 161 -11.83 -12.99 8.90
N ILE A 162 -11.45 -11.73 9.13
CA ILE A 162 -12.39 -10.63 9.01
C ILE A 162 -11.70 -9.59 8.14
N ALA A 163 -12.17 -9.35 6.91
CA ALA A 163 -11.59 -8.32 6.07
C ALA A 163 -11.76 -6.95 6.72
N ARG A 164 -10.66 -6.44 7.28
CA ARG A 164 -10.57 -5.15 8.00
C ARG A 164 -9.63 -4.17 7.31
N GLY A 165 -9.27 -4.46 6.06
CA GLY A 165 -8.40 -3.68 5.19
C GLY A 165 -8.20 -4.43 3.86
N MET A 166 -7.84 -3.70 2.81
CA MET A 166 -7.51 -4.28 1.52
C MET A 166 -6.14 -3.74 1.10
N LEU A 167 -5.19 -4.64 0.87
CA LEU A 167 -3.92 -4.27 0.27
C LEU A 167 -4.18 -3.89 -1.19
N ILE A 168 -3.75 -2.70 -1.57
CA ILE A 168 -3.93 -2.12 -2.90
C ILE A 168 -2.61 -1.52 -3.35
N ASP A 169 -2.55 -1.08 -4.60
CA ASP A 169 -1.40 -0.34 -5.14
C ASP A 169 -0.18 -1.25 -5.32
N ILE A 170 -0.43 -2.41 -5.93
CA ILE A 170 0.54 -3.49 -6.16
C ILE A 170 1.25 -3.28 -7.52
N ASP A 171 1.12 -2.10 -8.15
CA ASP A 171 1.72 -1.73 -9.45
C ASP A 171 3.26 -1.79 -9.46
N TYR A 172 3.88 -1.81 -8.29
CA TYR A 172 5.34 -1.94 -8.11
C TYR A 172 5.76 -3.29 -7.52
N ALA A 173 4.81 -4.18 -7.22
CA ALA A 173 5.18 -5.50 -6.74
C ALA A 173 5.76 -6.33 -7.87
N ILE A 174 6.61 -7.28 -7.47
CA ILE A 174 7.24 -8.22 -8.38
C ILE A 174 6.99 -9.63 -7.88
N ASP A 175 6.99 -10.57 -8.81
CA ASP A 175 6.90 -11.99 -8.51
C ASP A 175 8.32 -12.54 -8.36
N LEU A 176 8.72 -12.89 -7.12
CA LEU A 176 10.06 -13.42 -6.81
C LEU A 176 10.31 -14.80 -7.44
N ASP A 177 9.26 -15.49 -7.91
CA ASP A 177 9.42 -16.76 -8.62
C ASP A 177 9.91 -16.56 -10.07
N GLN A 178 10.06 -15.31 -10.55
CA GLN A 178 10.51 -14.99 -11.90
C GLN A 178 12.00 -14.57 -11.90
N GLU A 179 12.87 -15.53 -12.26
CA GLU A 179 14.35 -15.47 -12.21
C GLU A 179 15.03 -14.24 -12.86
N GLU A 180 14.33 -13.45 -13.68
CA GLU A 180 14.90 -12.28 -14.36
C GLU A 180 14.76 -10.95 -13.56
N GLN A 181 14.11 -10.95 -12.39
CA GLN A 181 13.78 -9.71 -11.64
C GLN A 181 14.30 -9.64 -10.19
N ASP A 182 15.12 -10.60 -9.78
CA ASP A 182 15.58 -10.76 -8.39
C ASP A 182 16.48 -9.62 -7.93
N LYS A 183 17.20 -8.97 -8.86
CA LYS A 183 18.08 -7.84 -8.54
C LYS A 183 17.42 -6.49 -8.80
N ARG A 184 17.62 -5.57 -7.86
CA ARG A 184 17.17 -4.18 -8.03
C ARG A 184 17.96 -3.48 -9.13
N THR A 185 17.25 -2.88 -10.07
CA THR A 185 17.81 -1.96 -11.09
C THR A 185 17.62 -0.49 -10.72
N GLU A 186 16.73 -0.21 -9.77
CA GLU A 186 16.43 1.12 -9.25
C GLU A 186 15.87 1.05 -7.82
N MET A 187 15.99 2.15 -7.06
CA MET A 187 15.40 2.28 -5.73
C MET A 187 13.88 2.47 -5.87
N THR A 188 13.13 1.45 -5.47
CA THR A 188 11.66 1.44 -5.49
C THR A 188 11.09 1.45 -4.07
N GLY A 189 9.91 2.07 -3.93
CA GLY A 189 9.16 2.15 -2.68
C GLY A 189 8.83 3.60 -2.28
N THR A 190 8.01 3.75 -1.24
CA THR A 190 7.58 5.06 -0.73
C THR A 190 8.20 5.31 0.64
N GLU A 191 8.89 6.44 0.81
CA GLU A 191 9.32 6.89 2.14
C GLU A 191 8.09 7.12 3.03
N PRO A 192 8.10 6.67 4.29
CA PRO A 192 9.21 6.14 5.09
C PRO A 192 9.36 4.61 5.08
N TYR A 193 8.71 3.90 4.18
CA TYR A 193 8.52 2.44 4.25
C TYR A 193 9.59 1.63 3.48
N ILE A 194 10.47 2.30 2.75
CA ILE A 194 11.56 1.65 2.00
C ILE A 194 12.51 0.95 2.97
N ARG A 195 12.81 -0.33 2.74
CA ARG A 195 13.74 -1.15 3.55
C ARG A 195 15.12 -0.48 3.71
N ILE A 196 15.77 -0.63 4.87
CA ILE A 196 17.12 -0.09 5.14
C ILE A 196 18.13 -0.52 4.08
N ASN A 197 18.21 -1.81 3.74
CA ASN A 197 19.20 -2.29 2.76
C ASN A 197 18.98 -1.66 1.37
N ASN A 198 17.72 -1.36 1.03
CA ASN A 198 17.38 -0.71 -0.23
C ASN A 198 17.72 0.79 -0.24
N LEU A 199 17.95 1.39 0.93
CA LEU A 199 18.44 2.76 1.06
C LEU A 199 19.97 2.83 1.01
N SER A 200 20.67 1.76 1.42
CA SER A 200 22.14 1.72 1.47
C SER A 200 22.77 1.29 0.15
N GLU A 201 22.14 0.39 -0.59
CA GLU A 201 22.74 -0.27 -1.74
C GLU A 201 21.77 -0.34 -2.92
N SER A 202 22.33 -0.27 -4.14
CA SER A 202 21.56 -0.31 -5.38
C SER A 202 21.45 -1.70 -6.01
N ASP A 203 22.28 -2.66 -5.60
CA ASP A 203 22.33 -4.05 -6.10
C ASP A 203 22.01 -5.06 -4.99
N VAL A 204 20.94 -4.80 -4.23
CA VAL A 204 20.42 -5.74 -3.22
C VAL A 204 19.37 -6.63 -3.87
N GLU A 205 19.41 -7.92 -3.51
CA GLU A 205 18.38 -8.88 -3.86
C GLU A 205 17.03 -8.48 -3.27
N ARG A 206 15.99 -8.53 -4.08
CA ARG A 206 14.62 -8.31 -3.64
C ARG A 206 14.15 -9.56 -2.91
N THR A 207 13.66 -9.39 -1.69
CA THR A 207 13.14 -10.50 -0.89
C THR A 207 11.87 -10.05 -0.17
N SER A 208 11.13 -11.00 0.39
CA SER A 208 9.95 -10.69 1.22
C SER A 208 10.28 -9.78 2.42
N LEU A 209 11.56 -9.61 2.79
CA LEU A 209 11.97 -8.66 3.83
C LEU A 209 11.69 -7.20 3.44
N ASP A 210 11.59 -6.90 2.15
CA ASP A 210 11.18 -5.58 1.67
C ASP A 210 9.77 -5.22 2.18
N ASP A 211 8.86 -6.18 2.18
CA ASP A 211 7.51 -6.03 2.72
C ASP A 211 7.51 -6.11 4.26
N TRP A 212 8.25 -7.06 4.85
CA TRP A 212 8.28 -7.22 6.30
C TRP A 212 8.84 -6.00 7.03
N GLU A 213 9.80 -5.26 6.46
CA GLU A 213 10.34 -4.03 7.09
C GLU A 213 9.35 -2.85 6.99
N SER A 214 8.44 -2.86 6.01
CA SER A 214 7.43 -1.82 5.85
C SER A 214 6.40 -1.83 7.00
N ILE A 215 6.10 -3.01 7.56
CA ILE A 215 5.15 -3.22 8.66
C ILE A 215 5.56 -2.50 9.96
N PRO A 216 6.76 -2.71 10.53
CA PRO A 216 7.18 -1.98 11.72
C PRO A 216 7.27 -0.47 11.43
N CYS A 217 7.65 -0.05 10.22
CA CYS A 217 7.63 1.35 9.83
C CYS A 217 6.20 1.93 9.92
N LEU A 218 5.22 1.25 9.33
CA LEU A 218 3.80 1.60 9.37
C LEU A 218 3.28 1.71 10.81
N ILE A 219 3.59 0.71 11.64
CA ILE A 219 3.18 0.68 13.05
C ILE A 219 3.78 1.85 13.82
N CYS A 220 5.07 2.12 13.66
CA CYS A 220 5.72 3.23 14.35
C CYS A 220 5.10 4.58 13.94
N TRP A 221 4.78 4.76 12.66
CA TRP A 221 4.12 5.96 12.15
C TRP A 221 2.71 6.12 12.71
N PHE A 222 1.87 5.08 12.63
CA PHE A 222 0.52 5.13 13.18
C PHE A 222 0.51 5.31 14.70
N ALA A 223 1.41 4.65 15.43
CA ALA A 223 1.51 4.75 16.87
C ALA A 223 1.99 6.14 17.33
N THR A 224 2.87 6.77 16.56
CA THR A 224 3.31 8.14 16.82
C THR A 224 2.23 9.14 16.41
N LEU A 225 1.46 8.90 15.35
CA LEU A 225 0.33 9.77 15.01
C LEU A 225 -0.83 9.61 16.02
N GLY A 226 -1.07 8.41 16.49
CA GLY A 226 -2.28 8.01 17.20
C GLY A 226 -3.21 7.21 16.29
N THR A 227 -3.70 6.08 16.77
CA THR A 227 -4.59 5.17 16.03
C THR A 227 -6.05 5.59 16.10
N ILE A 228 -6.50 6.20 17.21
CA ILE A 228 -7.86 6.73 17.36
C ILE A 228 -8.06 8.00 16.51
N SER A 229 -8.90 7.92 15.47
CA SER A 229 -9.13 8.99 14.47
C SER A 229 -9.42 10.39 15.05
N GLY A 230 -10.16 10.50 16.16
CA GLY A 230 -10.50 11.77 16.81
C GLY A 230 -9.49 12.26 17.85
N LYS A 231 -8.50 11.43 18.18
CA LYS A 231 -7.45 11.74 19.15
C LYS A 231 -6.06 11.69 18.51
N ARG A 232 -5.94 11.78 17.17
CA ARG A 232 -4.62 11.80 16.49
C ARG A 232 -3.88 13.10 16.76
N ARG A 233 -2.55 13.07 16.73
CA ARG A 233 -1.70 14.28 16.64
C ARG A 233 -1.97 14.93 15.29
N GLU A 234 -1.79 16.24 15.20
CA GLU A 234 -1.77 16.87 13.89
C GLU A 234 -0.50 16.44 13.15
N TYR A 235 -0.60 16.28 11.82
CA TYR A 235 0.53 15.82 11.02
C TYR A 235 1.77 16.73 11.17
N LYS A 236 1.57 18.05 11.29
CA LYS A 236 2.66 19.02 11.52
C LYS A 236 3.39 18.83 12.85
N GLU A 237 2.76 18.21 13.84
CA GLU A 237 3.40 17.91 15.12
C GLU A 237 4.37 16.74 15.01
N LEU A 238 4.22 15.89 13.99
CA LEU A 238 5.13 14.75 13.77
C LEU A 238 6.57 15.21 13.54
N ALA A 239 6.78 16.39 12.97
CA ALA A 239 8.10 17.00 12.75
C ALA A 239 8.95 17.16 14.03
N LYS A 240 8.33 17.06 15.23
CA LYS A 240 9.04 17.15 16.51
C LYS A 240 9.57 15.80 17.01
N PHE A 241 9.18 14.70 16.37
CA PHE A 241 9.51 13.35 16.79
C PHE A 241 10.58 12.75 15.87
N PRO A 242 11.49 11.90 16.40
CA PRO A 242 12.56 11.30 15.59
C PRO A 242 12.08 10.55 14.34
N ILE A 243 10.85 10.04 14.37
CA ILE A 243 10.27 9.33 13.24
C ILE A 243 10.12 10.21 11.98
N ALA A 244 10.06 11.54 12.12
CA ALA A 244 9.98 12.45 10.98
C ALA A 244 11.21 12.38 10.07
N ASP A 245 12.37 12.03 10.62
CA ASP A 245 13.61 11.90 9.86
C ASP A 245 13.58 10.74 8.86
N TRP A 246 12.58 9.84 8.97
CA TRP A 246 12.36 8.78 7.99
C TRP A 246 11.70 9.29 6.69
N ARG A 247 11.40 10.58 6.57
CA ARG A 247 10.84 11.23 5.36
C ARG A 247 11.68 12.43 4.89
N HIS A 248 12.93 12.54 5.35
CA HIS A 248 13.75 13.72 5.11
C HIS A 248 14.36 13.73 3.70
N GLU A 249 14.65 14.92 3.18
CA GLU A 249 15.03 15.20 1.78
C GLU A 249 16.24 14.43 1.20
N SER A 250 17.00 13.67 2.01
CA SER A 250 18.10 12.84 1.51
C SER A 250 17.99 11.40 2.00
N THR A 251 18.18 10.46 1.07
CA THR A 251 18.26 9.02 1.33
C THR A 251 19.26 8.68 2.44
N ALA A 252 20.41 9.38 2.47
CA ALA A 252 21.46 9.15 3.47
C ALA A 252 21.01 9.52 4.90
N SER A 253 20.26 10.61 5.05
CA SER A 253 19.70 11.01 6.35
C SER A 253 18.66 10.00 6.83
N MET A 254 17.75 9.58 5.95
CA MET A 254 16.74 8.56 6.26
C MET A 254 17.38 7.22 6.64
N LEU A 255 18.39 6.79 5.89
CA LEU A 255 19.16 5.57 6.18
C LEU A 255 19.76 5.63 7.59
N THR A 256 20.47 6.72 7.90
CA THR A 256 21.11 6.91 9.21
C THR A 256 20.08 6.89 10.34
N ALA A 257 18.95 7.58 10.16
CA ALA A 257 17.89 7.64 11.16
C ALA A 257 17.24 6.27 11.40
N LYS A 258 16.98 5.50 10.33
CA LYS A 258 16.43 4.15 10.42
C LYS A 258 17.41 3.17 11.04
N GLN A 259 18.67 3.18 10.60
CA GLN A 259 19.71 2.34 11.19
C GLN A 259 19.86 2.62 12.68
N SER A 260 19.96 3.90 13.07
CA SER A 260 20.05 4.27 14.49
C SER A 260 18.85 3.80 15.30
N ALA A 261 17.64 3.88 14.73
CA ALA A 261 16.43 3.43 15.40
C ALA A 261 16.30 1.90 15.48
N PHE A 262 16.70 1.14 14.46
CA PHE A 262 16.50 -0.31 14.39
C PHE A 262 17.72 -1.13 14.81
N ASN A 263 18.89 -0.50 15.04
CA ASN A 263 20.15 -1.15 15.39
C ASN A 263 20.04 -2.12 16.58
N ASP A 264 19.40 -1.67 17.65
CA ASP A 264 19.24 -2.46 18.86
C ASP A 264 17.94 -2.10 19.58
N PHE A 265 17.56 -2.94 20.54
CA PHE A 265 16.28 -2.81 21.24
C PHE A 265 16.21 -1.55 22.10
N GLU A 266 17.31 -1.15 22.74
CA GLU A 266 17.33 0.03 23.61
C GLU A 266 17.17 1.29 22.77
N SER A 267 17.92 1.38 21.67
CA SER A 267 17.81 2.46 20.68
C SER A 267 16.40 2.53 20.08
N PHE A 268 15.82 1.39 19.67
CA PHE A 268 14.46 1.34 19.14
C PHE A 268 13.43 1.83 20.16
N ARG A 269 13.56 1.36 21.40
CA ARG A 269 12.66 1.76 22.48
C ARG A 269 12.75 3.26 22.75
N ASP A 270 13.97 3.78 22.87
CA ASP A 270 14.21 5.14 23.34
C ASP A 270 13.97 6.19 22.26
N ILE A 271 14.33 5.90 21.01
CA ILE A 271 14.14 6.80 19.87
C ILE A 271 12.70 6.75 19.36
N ILE A 272 12.07 5.58 19.31
CA ILE A 272 10.77 5.40 18.63
C ILE A 272 9.63 5.09 19.62
N VAL A 273 9.71 3.97 20.35
CA VAL A 273 8.57 3.46 21.13
C VAL A 273 8.15 4.42 22.25
N ASN A 274 9.08 5.12 22.87
CA ASN A 274 8.80 6.11 23.92
C ASN A 274 8.02 7.33 23.40
N ASN A 275 8.06 7.60 22.09
CA ASN A 275 7.37 8.71 21.45
C ASN A 275 5.93 8.38 21.01
N PHE A 276 5.52 7.11 21.12
CA PHE A 276 4.15 6.70 20.77
C PHE A 276 3.11 7.47 21.58
N LYS A 277 1.99 7.78 20.94
CA LYS A 277 0.89 8.45 21.61
C LYS A 277 0.31 7.53 22.69
N PRO A 278 0.14 7.98 23.94
CA PRO A 278 -0.66 7.25 24.89
C PRO A 278 -2.13 7.26 24.42
N GLU A 279 -2.70 6.09 24.19
CA GLU A 279 -4.05 5.93 23.63
C GLU A 279 -4.99 5.20 24.59
N GLY A 280 -6.28 5.57 24.52
CA GLY A 280 -7.35 5.10 25.41
C GLY A 280 -7.43 5.85 26.73
N ASP A 281 -8.60 5.81 27.39
CA ASP A 281 -8.82 6.48 28.69
C ASP A 281 -8.03 5.81 29.84
N LYS A 282 -7.52 4.61 29.61
CA LYS A 282 -6.69 3.82 30.54
C LYS A 282 -5.25 3.56 30.05
N GLY A 283 -4.89 3.98 28.83
CA GLY A 283 -3.56 3.74 28.24
C GLY A 283 -3.33 2.33 27.65
N ASP A 284 -4.33 1.45 27.68
CA ASP A 284 -4.18 0.03 27.32
C ASP A 284 -3.92 -0.20 25.82
N GLU A 285 -4.54 0.56 24.93
CA GLU A 285 -4.34 0.45 23.46
C GLU A 285 -2.90 0.85 23.08
N GLY A 286 -2.41 1.95 23.65
CA GLY A 286 -1.02 2.37 23.48
C GLY A 286 -0.03 1.32 23.98
N ARG A 287 -0.37 0.57 25.05
CA ARG A 287 0.46 -0.52 25.57
C ARG A 287 0.53 -1.71 24.60
N LEU A 288 -0.56 -2.03 23.92
CA LEU A 288 -0.61 -3.13 22.95
C LEU A 288 0.25 -2.82 21.72
N ILE A 289 0.10 -1.64 21.15
CA ILE A 289 0.89 -1.21 19.98
C ILE A 289 2.38 -1.16 20.31
N LYS A 290 2.75 -0.68 21.51
CA LYS A 290 4.14 -0.75 21.99
C LYS A 290 4.66 -2.19 22.04
N LYS A 291 3.88 -3.12 22.58
CA LYS A 291 4.27 -4.54 22.62
C LYS A 291 4.46 -5.13 21.23
N LEU A 292 3.57 -4.81 20.29
CA LEU A 292 3.68 -5.29 18.91
C LEU A 292 4.92 -4.73 18.20
N ALA A 293 5.15 -3.42 18.28
CA ALA A 293 6.33 -2.80 17.69
C ALA A 293 7.63 -3.44 18.22
N VAL A 294 7.69 -3.67 19.54
CA VAL A 294 8.82 -4.36 20.18
C VAL A 294 8.94 -5.81 19.71
N TYR A 295 7.82 -6.53 19.63
CA TYR A 295 7.81 -7.91 19.15
C TYR A 295 8.37 -8.01 17.73
N LEU A 296 7.87 -7.18 16.80
CA LEU A 296 8.32 -7.15 15.42
C LEU A 296 9.79 -6.75 15.31
N HIS A 297 10.22 -5.75 16.08
CA HIS A 297 11.64 -5.35 16.10
C HIS A 297 12.55 -6.53 16.47
N LYS A 298 12.24 -7.25 17.54
CA LYS A 298 13.03 -8.40 17.98
C LYS A 298 13.09 -9.51 16.94
N HIS A 299 11.98 -9.82 16.29
CA HIS A 299 11.92 -10.95 15.36
C HIS A 299 12.54 -10.60 13.99
N LEU A 300 12.38 -9.36 13.52
CA LEU A 300 12.87 -8.97 12.21
C LEU A 300 14.34 -8.51 12.23
N PHE A 301 14.78 -7.84 13.30
CA PHE A 301 16.11 -7.18 13.32
C PHE A 301 17.08 -7.80 14.34
N GLN A 302 16.62 -8.67 15.24
CA GLN A 302 17.48 -9.29 16.26
C GLN A 302 17.54 -10.82 16.18
N THR A 303 16.86 -11.44 15.21
CA THR A 303 16.88 -12.89 15.02
C THR A 303 17.78 -13.23 13.83
N PRO A 304 18.96 -13.85 14.06
CA PRO A 304 19.95 -14.11 13.01
C PRO A 304 19.41 -14.96 11.85
N ASP A 305 18.47 -15.86 12.13
CA ASP A 305 17.93 -16.80 11.15
C ASP A 305 16.96 -16.15 10.14
N ILE A 306 16.50 -14.91 10.39
CA ILE A 306 15.58 -14.17 9.51
C ILE A 306 16.33 -13.07 8.73
N THR A 307 17.50 -12.64 9.21
CA THR A 307 18.30 -11.57 8.60
C THR A 307 19.80 -11.91 8.56
N PRO A 308 20.28 -12.56 7.49
CA PRO A 308 21.72 -12.78 7.30
C PRO A 308 22.53 -11.47 7.19
N ASP A 309 21.89 -10.37 6.77
CA ASP A 309 22.60 -9.18 6.26
C ASP A 309 22.59 -7.95 7.21
N TYR A 310 22.12 -8.06 8.45
CA TYR A 310 22.12 -6.91 9.38
C TYR A 310 23.43 -6.71 10.14
N CYS A 311 24.35 -7.68 10.08
CA CYS A 311 25.69 -7.52 10.63
C CYS A 311 26.62 -6.88 9.59
N GLY A 312 26.60 -5.55 9.52
CA GLY A 312 27.75 -4.81 9.00
C GLY A 312 29.03 -5.18 9.78
N PRO A 313 30.22 -5.01 9.19
CA PRO A 313 31.48 -5.46 9.79
C PRO A 313 31.70 -4.78 11.15
N ALA A 314 32.05 -5.61 12.14
CA ALA A 314 32.44 -5.19 13.49
C ALA A 314 33.66 -4.26 13.49
#